data_AF-A0A2U1KQ15-F1
#
_entry.id   AF-A0A2U1KQ15-F1
#
_cell.length_a   1.000
_cell.length_b   1.000
_cell.length_c   1.000
_cell.angle_alpha   90.00
_cell.angle_beta   90.00
_cell.angle_gamma   90.00
#
_symmetry.space_group_name_H-M   'P 1'
#
loop_
_entity.id
_entity.type
_entity.pdbx_description
1 polymer ?
#
loop_
_entity_poly.entity_id
_entity_poly.type
_entity_poly.pdbx_seq_one_letter_code
_entity_poly.pdbx_strand_id
1 'polypeptide(L)'
;MTCFPRLLVTLLLLCCVGRLYGNNGCYKSIISFGDSLADTGNLKQLSKIRNREFLVLLPPYGESFLDGSTGRCSNGRLIIDFLAESLGLPLVPPYVHEKKIDNAVAFAQGVNYAVAGATALNSSVLAARGILNPLTNASLEVQFEWFKRSLPSICGNTSDCKNYIGHSLILVGEIGGNDYNYPILYRLPVDELNSLVPLVIDTIISVVNELIEMGARTLVIPGNFPVGCLSSYLTACGSEKEEYDPATGCLVRLNEFAKYHNDVLQTKLNQIRELHPNVNVIYADYYNAAMKIYRSPDKFGT
;
A
#
# COMPACT_ATOMS: atom_id res chain seq x y z
N MET A 1 -17.30 -40.48 -62.00
CA MET A 1 -16.18 -40.52 -61.03
C MET A 1 -15.81 -39.09 -60.71
N THR A 2 -15.80 -38.80 -59.42
CA THR A 2 -15.88 -37.50 -58.75
C THR A 2 -14.54 -36.75 -58.67
N CYS A 3 -14.65 -35.44 -58.40
CA CYS A 3 -13.68 -34.50 -57.79
C CYS A 3 -12.78 -33.60 -58.67
N PHE A 4 -13.26 -32.38 -58.91
CA PHE A 4 -12.53 -31.10 -58.69
C PHE A 4 -12.54 -30.76 -57.18
N PRO A 5 -11.83 -29.73 -56.65
CA PRO A 5 -10.59 -29.06 -57.07
C PRO A 5 -9.51 -29.11 -55.95
N ARG A 6 -8.29 -28.65 -56.29
CA ARG A 6 -7.24 -28.28 -55.32
C ARG A 6 -7.76 -27.24 -54.32
N LEU A 7 -7.87 -27.62 -53.05
CA LEU A 7 -7.96 -26.68 -51.92
C LEU A 7 -6.64 -26.76 -51.15
N LEU A 8 -5.83 -25.71 -51.24
CA LEU A 8 -4.66 -25.51 -50.40
C LEU A 8 -5.19 -25.24 -48.98
N VAL A 9 -5.05 -26.20 -48.06
CA VAL A 9 -5.32 -25.95 -46.64
C VAL A 9 -4.12 -25.22 -46.07
N THR A 10 -4.18 -23.90 -46.03
CA THR A 10 -3.28 -23.07 -45.23
C THR A 10 -3.63 -23.33 -43.77
N LEU A 11 -2.87 -24.21 -43.13
CA LEU A 11 -2.92 -24.41 -41.68
C LEU A 11 -2.37 -23.12 -41.04
N LEU A 12 -3.26 -22.18 -40.71
CA LEU A 12 -2.97 -21.08 -39.82
C LEU A 12 -2.62 -21.68 -38.46
N LEU A 13 -1.32 -21.92 -38.25
CA LEU A 13 -0.73 -21.87 -36.93
C LEU A 13 -0.95 -20.43 -36.43
N LEU A 14 -2.10 -20.19 -35.80
CA LEU A 14 -2.15 -19.25 -34.68
C LEU A 14 -1.23 -19.86 -33.60
N CYS A 15 0.08 -19.70 -33.80
CA CYS A 15 0.97 -19.61 -32.68
C CYS A 15 0.43 -18.44 -31.87
N CYS A 16 -0.20 -18.78 -30.75
CA CYS A 16 -0.45 -17.87 -29.67
C CYS A 16 0.79 -16.99 -29.53
N VAL A 17 0.71 -15.74 -30.00
CA VAL A 17 1.43 -14.65 -29.37
C VAL A 17 0.70 -14.39 -28.06
N GLY A 18 0.56 -15.43 -27.24
CA GLY A 18 0.63 -15.24 -25.81
C GLY A 18 1.98 -14.59 -25.65
N ARG A 19 1.99 -13.32 -25.22
CA ARG A 19 3.18 -12.75 -24.62
C ARG A 19 3.59 -13.78 -23.58
N LEU A 20 4.58 -14.60 -23.92
CA LEU A 20 5.47 -15.17 -22.94
C LEU A 20 6.05 -13.91 -22.31
N TYR A 21 5.39 -13.41 -21.26
CA TYR A 21 6.05 -12.63 -20.25
C TYR A 21 7.13 -13.57 -19.74
N GLY A 22 8.28 -13.52 -20.41
CA GLY A 22 9.48 -14.17 -19.95
C GLY A 22 9.63 -13.76 -18.49
N ASN A 23 9.92 -14.76 -17.67
CA ASN A 23 10.17 -14.67 -16.25
C ASN A 23 11.44 -13.82 -16.00
N ASN A 24 11.36 -12.52 -16.31
CA ASN A 24 12.40 -11.51 -16.21
C ASN A 24 12.22 -10.65 -14.94
N GLY A 25 11.30 -11.03 -14.04
CA GLY A 25 11.18 -10.39 -12.73
C GLY A 25 12.18 -10.98 -11.74
N CYS A 26 13.09 -10.16 -11.20
CA CYS A 26 13.95 -10.55 -10.08
C CYS A 26 13.15 -10.95 -8.82
N TYR A 27 11.89 -10.50 -8.72
CA TYR A 27 11.02 -10.73 -7.57
C TYR A 27 10.08 -11.91 -7.81
N LYS A 28 9.95 -12.79 -6.82
CA LYS A 28 9.04 -13.95 -6.85
C LYS A 28 7.71 -13.70 -6.13
N SER A 29 7.66 -12.65 -5.33
CA SER A 29 6.54 -12.33 -4.46
C SER A 29 6.49 -10.85 -4.11
N ILE A 30 5.33 -10.38 -3.67
CA ILE A 30 5.15 -9.07 -3.04
C ILE A 30 4.69 -9.28 -1.60
N ILE A 31 5.42 -8.70 -0.65
CA ILE A 31 4.97 -8.61 0.74
C ILE A 31 4.57 -7.16 0.97
N SER A 32 3.37 -6.93 1.52
CA SER A 32 2.85 -5.56 1.68
C SER A 32 2.35 -5.30 3.09
N PHE A 33 2.68 -4.13 3.60
CA PHE A 33 2.17 -3.52 4.83
C PHE A 33 1.64 -2.13 4.46
N GLY A 34 0.67 -1.62 5.22
CA GLY A 34 0.13 -0.31 4.92
C GLY A 34 -1.27 -0.09 5.43
N ASP A 35 -1.93 0.88 4.82
CA ASP A 35 -3.28 1.28 5.16
C ASP A 35 -4.28 0.99 4.01
N SER A 36 -5.32 1.82 3.91
CA SER A 36 -6.33 1.78 2.86
C SER A 36 -5.78 1.84 1.42
N LEU A 37 -4.63 2.47 1.23
CA LEU A 37 -4.01 2.64 -0.09
C LEU A 37 -3.38 1.34 -0.61
N ALA A 38 -3.17 0.37 0.28
CA ALA A 38 -2.68 -0.95 -0.06
C ALA A 38 -3.64 -2.09 0.31
N ASP A 39 -4.64 -1.89 1.18
CA ASP A 39 -5.53 -2.97 1.66
C ASP A 39 -6.34 -3.63 0.53
N THR A 40 -6.04 -4.92 0.28
CA THR A 40 -6.72 -5.73 -0.75
C THR A 40 -7.91 -6.54 -0.23
N GLY A 41 -8.31 -6.36 1.04
CA GLY A 41 -9.51 -6.96 1.62
C GLY A 41 -9.41 -7.36 3.10
N ASN A 42 -8.33 -7.05 3.81
CA ASN A 42 -8.18 -7.36 5.23
C ASN A 42 -9.25 -6.68 6.09
N LEU A 43 -9.54 -5.38 5.87
CA LEU A 43 -10.61 -4.71 6.63
C LEU A 43 -11.97 -5.38 6.39
N LYS A 44 -12.28 -5.78 5.15
CA LYS A 44 -13.51 -6.51 4.81
C LYS A 44 -13.63 -7.82 5.58
N GLN A 45 -12.55 -8.58 5.72
CA GLN A 45 -12.58 -9.84 6.45
C GLN A 45 -12.68 -9.61 7.96
N LEU A 46 -11.96 -8.63 8.49
CA LEU A 46 -12.07 -8.22 9.89
C LEU A 46 -13.47 -7.70 10.24
N SER A 47 -14.13 -6.99 9.32
CA SER A 47 -15.46 -6.45 9.54
C SER A 47 -16.50 -7.56 9.66
N LYS A 48 -16.42 -8.60 8.82
CA LYS A 48 -17.24 -9.81 8.94
C LYS A 48 -17.05 -10.51 10.29
N ILE A 49 -15.79 -10.70 10.70
CA ILE A 49 -15.46 -11.34 12.00
C ILE A 49 -16.03 -10.55 13.17
N ARG A 50 -16.02 -9.21 13.09
CA ARG A 50 -16.50 -8.30 14.14
C ARG A 50 -17.97 -7.93 14.01
N ASN A 51 -18.68 -8.45 13.01
CA ASN A 51 -20.04 -8.07 12.65
C ASN A 51 -20.23 -6.55 12.55
N ARG A 52 -19.34 -5.89 11.79
CA ARG A 52 -19.37 -4.45 11.50
C ARG A 52 -19.48 -4.21 10.01
N GLU A 53 -20.23 -3.17 9.64
CA GLU A 53 -20.27 -2.66 8.28
C GLU A 53 -19.49 -1.36 8.17
N PHE A 54 -18.76 -1.21 7.07
CA PHE A 54 -18.00 0.00 6.75
C PHE A 54 -18.42 0.48 5.36
N LEU A 55 -18.47 1.81 5.17
CA LEU A 55 -18.87 2.42 3.89
C LEU A 55 -18.01 1.97 2.71
N VAL A 56 -16.74 1.63 2.95
CA VAL A 56 -15.81 1.12 1.94
C VAL A 56 -16.20 -0.25 1.36
N LEU A 57 -17.22 -0.90 1.92
CA LEU A 57 -17.73 -2.19 1.43
C LEU A 57 -18.95 -2.04 0.52
N LEU A 58 -19.45 -0.81 0.36
CA LEU A 58 -20.61 -0.48 -0.47
C LEU A 58 -20.14 0.12 -1.81
N PRO A 59 -21.00 0.16 -2.85
CA PRO A 59 -20.71 0.93 -4.05
C PRO A 59 -20.33 2.40 -3.72
N PRO A 60 -19.38 3.02 -4.45
CA PRO A 60 -18.77 2.54 -5.70
C PRO A 60 -17.53 1.65 -5.52
N TYR A 61 -17.19 1.23 -4.29
CA TYR A 61 -15.95 0.49 -4.03
C TYR A 61 -15.97 -0.90 -4.70
N GLY A 62 -14.93 -1.18 -5.50
CA GLY A 62 -14.74 -2.40 -6.29
C GLY A 62 -15.74 -2.65 -7.42
N GLU A 63 -16.47 -1.64 -7.89
CA GLU A 63 -17.37 -1.77 -9.07
C GLU A 63 -16.65 -2.26 -10.34
N SER A 64 -15.34 -2.01 -10.48
CA SER A 64 -14.56 -2.48 -11.62
C SER A 64 -14.16 -3.96 -11.53
N PHE A 65 -14.48 -4.67 -10.44
CA PHE A 65 -14.26 -6.10 -10.30
C PHE A 65 -15.55 -6.85 -10.57
N LEU A 66 -15.46 -7.96 -11.32
CA LEU A 66 -16.63 -8.76 -11.72
C LEU A 66 -17.45 -9.27 -10.51
N ASP A 67 -16.79 -9.51 -9.38
CA ASP A 67 -17.40 -10.06 -8.16
C ASP A 67 -17.79 -9.00 -7.12
N GLY A 68 -17.76 -7.70 -7.49
CA GLY A 68 -18.09 -6.57 -6.61
C GLY A 68 -16.97 -6.18 -5.64
N SER A 69 -17.31 -5.43 -4.57
CA SER A 69 -16.32 -4.87 -3.63
C SER A 69 -15.38 -5.93 -3.07
N THR A 70 -14.10 -5.85 -3.40
CA THR A 70 -13.07 -6.73 -2.80
C THR A 70 -12.63 -6.26 -1.41
N GLY A 71 -13.11 -5.09 -0.95
CA GLY A 71 -12.63 -4.41 0.26
C GLY A 71 -11.48 -3.42 0.02
N ARG A 72 -11.15 -3.11 -1.26
CA ARG A 72 -10.19 -2.06 -1.62
C ARG A 72 -10.84 -0.69 -1.45
N CYS A 73 -10.10 0.29 -0.94
CA CYS A 73 -10.53 1.70 -0.86
C CYS A 73 -10.46 2.42 -2.22
N SER A 74 -10.95 1.77 -3.28
CA SER A 74 -11.02 2.27 -4.64
C SER A 74 -12.22 1.64 -5.34
N ASN A 75 -12.74 2.25 -6.40
CA ASN A 75 -13.70 1.59 -7.28
C ASN A 75 -13.09 0.43 -8.08
N GLY A 76 -11.76 0.32 -8.06
CA GLY A 76 -11.03 -0.76 -8.72
C GLY A 76 -9.70 -1.06 -8.07
N ARG A 77 -8.67 -1.18 -8.91
CA ARG A 77 -7.32 -1.57 -8.52
C ARG A 77 -6.62 -0.50 -7.67
N LEU A 78 -5.76 -0.96 -6.77
CA LEU A 78 -4.84 -0.16 -5.98
C LEU A 78 -3.45 -0.14 -6.63
N ILE A 79 -2.55 0.73 -6.14
CA ILE A 79 -1.17 0.84 -6.63
C ILE A 79 -0.46 -0.52 -6.58
N ILE A 80 -0.66 -1.30 -5.51
CA ILE A 80 -0.08 -2.64 -5.37
C ILE A 80 -0.55 -3.62 -6.46
N ASP A 81 -1.78 -3.48 -6.96
CA ASP A 81 -2.28 -4.35 -8.04
C ASP A 81 -1.57 -4.05 -9.36
N PHE A 82 -1.33 -2.77 -9.65
CA PHE A 82 -0.54 -2.37 -10.82
C PHE A 82 0.93 -2.77 -10.69
N LEU A 83 1.51 -2.71 -9.47
CA LEU A 83 2.85 -3.23 -9.21
C LEU A 83 2.91 -4.74 -9.49
N ALA A 84 1.97 -5.53 -8.96
CA ALA A 84 1.90 -6.97 -9.23
C ALA A 84 1.81 -7.28 -10.73
N GLU A 85 0.90 -6.61 -11.45
CA GLU A 85 0.75 -6.79 -12.90
C GLU A 85 2.04 -6.44 -13.65
N SER A 86 2.70 -5.33 -13.31
CA SER A 86 3.95 -4.91 -13.95
C SER A 86 5.10 -5.91 -13.75
N LEU A 87 5.06 -6.66 -12.65
CA LEU A 87 6.05 -7.68 -12.30
C LEU A 87 5.66 -9.08 -12.83
N GLY A 88 4.50 -9.22 -13.48
CA GLY A 88 3.97 -10.52 -13.91
C GLY A 88 3.54 -11.43 -12.75
N LEU A 89 3.22 -10.85 -11.59
CA LEU A 89 2.74 -11.55 -10.40
C LEU A 89 1.20 -11.50 -10.30
N PRO A 90 0.56 -12.48 -9.64
CA PRO A 90 -0.87 -12.40 -9.35
C PRO A 90 -1.18 -11.25 -8.39
N LEU A 91 -2.45 -10.83 -8.36
CA LEU A 91 -2.92 -9.87 -7.36
C LEU A 91 -2.64 -10.39 -5.95
N VAL A 92 -2.15 -9.50 -5.08
CA VAL A 92 -1.65 -9.89 -3.75
C VAL A 92 -2.83 -10.14 -2.80
N PRO A 93 -3.01 -11.38 -2.29
CA PRO A 93 -4.14 -11.71 -1.43
C PRO A 93 -4.02 -11.05 -0.05
N PRO A 94 -5.14 -10.69 0.60
CA PRO A 94 -5.12 -10.23 1.98
C PRO A 94 -4.72 -11.37 2.93
N TYR A 95 -3.99 -11.03 4.00
CA TYR A 95 -3.58 -11.97 5.03
C TYR A 95 -4.77 -12.56 5.80
N VAL A 96 -5.71 -11.72 6.23
CA VAL A 96 -6.91 -12.15 6.95
C VAL A 96 -7.84 -12.84 5.95
N HIS A 97 -8.22 -14.08 6.23
CA HIS A 97 -9.12 -14.87 5.40
C HIS A 97 -10.04 -15.75 6.27
N GLU A 98 -11.18 -16.15 5.71
CA GLU A 98 -12.07 -17.12 6.34
C GLU A 98 -11.35 -18.49 6.37
N LYS A 99 -11.24 -19.10 7.56
CA LYS A 99 -10.41 -20.29 7.83
C LYS A 99 -10.56 -21.37 6.74
N LYS A 100 -9.41 -21.96 6.34
CA LYS A 100 -9.16 -23.13 5.45
C LYS A 100 -8.39 -22.81 4.15
N ILE A 101 -7.41 -21.91 4.19
CA ILE A 101 -6.43 -21.82 3.11
C ILE A 101 -5.14 -22.46 3.61
N ASP A 102 -4.57 -23.36 2.80
CA ASP A 102 -3.18 -23.77 2.99
C ASP A 102 -2.29 -22.55 2.71
N ASN A 103 -1.88 -21.88 3.78
CA ASN A 103 -1.15 -20.62 3.74
C ASN A 103 0.14 -20.71 2.91
N ALA A 104 0.74 -21.91 2.81
CA ALA A 104 1.95 -22.12 2.03
C ALA A 104 1.73 -21.85 0.54
N VAL A 105 0.69 -22.46 -0.05
CA VAL A 105 0.40 -22.31 -1.49
C VAL A 105 -0.18 -20.93 -1.78
N ALA A 106 -1.09 -20.44 -0.95
CA ALA A 106 -1.77 -19.19 -1.20
C ALA A 106 -0.87 -17.95 -1.10
N PHE A 107 0.17 -18.00 -0.26
CA PHE A 107 1.08 -16.88 -0.05
C PHE A 107 2.45 -17.06 -0.70
N ALA A 108 2.66 -18.14 -1.48
CA ALA A 108 3.93 -18.40 -2.17
C ALA A 108 4.37 -17.25 -3.10
N GLN A 109 3.42 -16.51 -3.68
CA GLN A 109 3.67 -15.38 -4.58
C GLN A 109 3.38 -14.02 -3.94
N GLY A 110 3.19 -13.97 -2.62
CA GLY A 110 2.97 -12.74 -1.89
C GLY A 110 1.75 -12.77 -0.99
N VAL A 111 1.74 -11.80 -0.08
CA VAL A 111 0.71 -11.63 0.94
C VAL A 111 0.68 -10.17 1.38
N ASN A 112 -0.53 -9.67 1.59
CA ASN A 112 -0.75 -8.28 1.98
C ASN A 112 -1.35 -8.20 3.38
N TYR A 113 -0.63 -7.56 4.29
CA TYR A 113 -1.02 -7.31 5.67
C TYR A 113 -1.65 -5.92 5.88
N ALA A 114 -1.66 -5.07 4.86
CA ALA A 114 -2.23 -3.72 4.94
C ALA A 114 -3.71 -3.74 5.34
N VAL A 115 -4.12 -2.82 6.21
CA VAL A 115 -5.51 -2.71 6.69
C VAL A 115 -6.00 -1.28 6.59
N ALA A 116 -7.15 -1.07 5.97
CA ALA A 116 -7.73 0.26 5.86
C ALA A 116 -7.94 0.94 7.22
N GLY A 117 -7.48 2.21 7.30
CA GLY A 117 -7.43 2.99 8.53
C GLY A 117 -6.27 2.65 9.47
N ALA A 118 -5.33 1.78 9.09
CA ALA A 118 -4.17 1.48 9.92
C ALA A 118 -3.27 2.70 10.12
N THR A 119 -2.69 2.77 11.31
CA THR A 119 -1.71 3.77 11.73
C THR A 119 -0.33 3.13 11.84
N ALA A 120 0.73 3.92 11.70
CA ALA A 120 2.08 3.46 12.03
C ALA A 120 2.15 3.16 13.54
N LEU A 121 1.71 4.11 14.37
CA LEU A 121 1.70 3.99 15.82
C LEU A 121 0.60 3.03 16.29
N ASN A 122 0.86 2.34 17.40
CA ASN A 122 -0.16 1.55 18.07
C ASN A 122 -1.31 2.40 18.60
N SER A 123 -2.50 1.83 18.60
CA SER A 123 -3.70 2.50 19.13
C SER A 123 -3.55 2.95 20.58
N SER A 124 -2.73 2.26 21.39
CA SER A 124 -2.45 2.65 22.78
C SER A 124 -1.62 3.94 22.87
N VAL A 125 -0.64 4.13 21.99
CA VAL A 125 0.19 5.34 21.93
C VAL A 125 -0.66 6.54 21.52
N LEU A 126 -1.53 6.35 20.52
CA LEU A 126 -2.47 7.38 20.07
C LEU A 126 -3.51 7.70 21.16
N ALA A 127 -4.07 6.68 21.82
CA ALA A 127 -5.06 6.87 22.88
C ALA A 127 -4.50 7.63 24.08
N ALA A 128 -3.23 7.44 24.43
CA ALA A 128 -2.54 8.21 25.47
C ALA A 128 -2.45 9.72 25.15
N ARG A 129 -2.60 10.09 23.87
CA ARG A 129 -2.67 11.47 23.36
C ARG A 129 -4.11 11.90 23.02
N GLY A 130 -5.12 11.15 23.46
CA GLY A 130 -6.53 11.47 23.17
C GLY A 130 -6.96 11.21 21.72
N ILE A 131 -6.13 10.53 20.92
CA ILE A 131 -6.42 10.21 19.52
C ILE A 131 -6.98 8.79 19.44
N LEU A 132 -8.21 8.65 18.97
CA LEU A 132 -8.87 7.37 18.78
C LEU A 132 -8.88 6.96 17.31
N ASN A 133 -8.61 5.68 17.05
CA ASN A 133 -8.83 5.05 15.74
C ASN A 133 -10.06 4.12 15.85
N PRO A 134 -11.23 4.54 15.32
CA PRO A 134 -12.44 3.74 15.45
C PRO A 134 -12.53 2.58 14.43
N LEU A 135 -11.69 2.59 13.38
CA LEU A 135 -11.79 1.65 12.27
C LEU A 135 -11.08 0.34 12.59
N THR A 136 -9.82 0.42 13.04
CA THR A 136 -8.97 -0.75 13.21
C THR A 136 -7.94 -0.54 14.31
N ASN A 137 -7.45 -1.65 14.86
CA ASN A 137 -6.29 -1.69 15.74
C ASN A 137 -5.09 -2.40 15.07
N ALA A 138 -5.16 -2.62 13.76
CA ALA A 138 -4.11 -3.26 12.97
C ALA A 138 -3.03 -2.24 12.56
N SER A 139 -2.35 -1.66 13.55
CA SER A 139 -1.19 -0.79 13.34
C SER A 139 -0.08 -1.50 12.56
N LEU A 140 0.92 -0.75 12.09
CA LEU A 140 2.08 -1.32 11.40
C LEU A 140 2.75 -2.43 12.21
N GLU A 141 2.91 -2.25 13.53
CA GLU A 141 3.46 -3.28 14.42
C GLU A 141 2.59 -4.53 14.46
N VAL A 142 1.25 -4.39 14.54
CA VAL A 142 0.34 -5.54 14.51
C VAL A 142 0.41 -6.29 13.18
N GLN A 143 0.48 -5.57 12.06
CA GLN A 143 0.65 -6.15 10.73
C GLN A 143 1.98 -6.89 10.62
N PHE A 144 3.04 -6.33 11.17
CA PHE A 144 4.37 -6.93 11.17
C PHE A 144 4.44 -8.17 12.07
N GLU A 145 3.73 -8.17 13.20
CA GLU A 145 3.56 -9.36 14.04
C GLU A 145 2.75 -10.46 13.35
N TRP A 146 1.77 -10.12 12.51
CA TRP A 146 1.09 -11.10 11.65
C TRP A 146 2.04 -11.71 10.64
N PHE A 147 2.86 -10.88 10.00
CA PHE A 147 3.90 -11.34 9.09
C PHE A 147 4.84 -12.34 9.75
N LYS A 148 5.48 -11.96 10.86
CA LYS A 148 6.40 -12.84 11.61
C LYS A 148 5.76 -14.16 12.00
N ARG A 149 4.51 -14.13 12.49
CA ARG A 149 3.75 -15.34 12.87
C ARG A 149 3.41 -16.24 11.69
N SER A 150 3.19 -15.67 10.51
CA SER A 150 2.81 -16.44 9.32
C SER A 150 3.99 -17.09 8.59
N LEU A 151 5.22 -16.55 8.75
CA LEU A 151 6.40 -17.03 8.02
C LEU A 151 6.61 -18.55 8.09
N PRO A 152 6.57 -19.23 9.26
CA PRO A 152 6.79 -20.67 9.31
C PRO A 152 5.79 -21.46 8.46
N SER A 153 4.56 -20.95 8.28
CA SER A 153 3.55 -21.59 7.43
C SER A 153 3.74 -21.29 5.95
N ILE A 154 4.45 -20.22 5.59
CA ILE A 154 4.65 -19.80 4.19
C ILE A 154 5.91 -20.46 3.60
N CYS A 155 7.00 -20.44 4.36
CA CYS A 155 8.34 -20.81 3.88
C CYS A 155 9.00 -21.92 4.71
N GLY A 156 8.37 -22.38 5.80
CA GLY A 156 8.90 -23.46 6.62
C GLY A 156 10.01 -22.99 7.57
N ASN A 157 11.27 -23.22 7.20
CA ASN A 157 12.41 -22.96 8.07
C ASN A 157 13.03 -21.57 7.85
N THR A 158 13.89 -21.13 8.77
CA THR A 158 14.53 -19.81 8.76
C THR A 158 15.30 -19.51 7.47
N SER A 159 15.99 -20.49 6.89
CA SER A 159 16.77 -20.29 5.66
C SER A 159 15.86 -20.04 4.46
N ASP A 160 14.81 -20.84 4.32
CA ASP A 160 13.82 -20.70 3.25
C ASP A 160 13.01 -19.41 3.41
N CYS A 161 12.71 -19.00 4.65
CA CYS A 161 12.07 -17.72 4.91
C CYS A 161 12.96 -16.53 4.58
N LYS A 162 14.25 -16.58 4.93
CA LYS A 162 15.21 -15.56 4.51
C LYS A 162 15.30 -15.48 2.98
N ASN A 163 15.24 -16.62 2.30
CA ASN A 163 15.21 -16.69 0.84
C ASN A 163 13.92 -16.09 0.24
N TYR A 164 12.75 -16.42 0.80
CA TYR A 164 11.46 -15.85 0.41
C TYR A 164 11.44 -14.32 0.55
N ILE A 165 11.85 -13.81 1.71
CA ILE A 165 11.93 -12.37 1.99
C ILE A 165 12.93 -11.69 1.05
N GLY A 166 14.10 -12.30 0.84
CA GLY A 166 15.15 -11.74 -0.03
C GLY A 166 14.81 -11.70 -1.51
N HIS A 167 13.83 -12.48 -1.97
CA HIS A 167 13.30 -12.46 -3.34
C HIS A 167 11.94 -11.77 -3.44
N SER A 168 11.47 -11.14 -2.37
CA SER A 168 10.24 -10.35 -2.38
C SER A 168 10.54 -8.89 -2.69
N LEU A 169 9.62 -8.23 -3.40
CA LEU A 169 9.50 -6.78 -3.31
C LEU A 169 8.63 -6.47 -2.08
N ILE A 170 9.17 -5.71 -1.12
CA ILE A 170 8.48 -5.43 0.13
C ILE A 170 7.97 -3.99 0.13
N LEU A 171 6.65 -3.81 0.12
CA LEU A 171 6.01 -2.51 0.22
C LEU A 171 5.70 -2.22 1.69
N VAL A 172 6.32 -1.17 2.24
CA VAL A 172 6.05 -0.68 3.61
C VAL A 172 5.30 0.64 3.49
N GLY A 173 4.02 0.57 3.12
CA GLY A 173 3.12 1.72 3.10
C GLY A 173 2.33 1.94 1.80
N GLU A 174 1.65 3.07 1.65
CA GLU A 174 1.69 4.22 2.59
C GLU A 174 1.12 3.84 3.97
N ILE A 175 1.83 4.28 5.00
CA ILE A 175 1.49 4.09 6.42
C ILE A 175 2.04 5.28 7.20
N GLY A 176 1.25 5.80 8.15
CA GLY A 176 1.56 7.04 8.87
C GLY A 176 0.61 8.18 8.57
N GLY A 177 -0.03 8.19 7.39
CA GLY A 177 -1.05 9.18 7.03
C GLY A 177 -2.20 9.23 8.03
N ASN A 178 -2.72 8.07 8.45
CA ASN A 178 -3.82 8.01 9.43
C ASN A 178 -3.45 8.51 10.82
N ASP A 179 -2.17 8.44 11.22
CA ASP A 179 -1.67 9.02 12.47
C ASP A 179 -1.87 10.53 12.50
N TYR A 180 -1.94 11.17 11.32
CA TYR A 180 -2.27 12.59 11.16
C TYR A 180 -3.75 12.81 10.85
N ASN A 181 -4.38 11.91 10.10
CA ASN A 181 -5.78 12.06 9.71
C ASN A 181 -6.73 12.15 10.90
N TYR A 182 -6.56 11.27 11.90
CA TYR A 182 -7.40 11.31 13.10
C TYR A 182 -7.27 12.63 13.87
N PRO A 183 -6.06 13.08 14.28
CA PRO A 183 -5.93 14.35 15.00
C PRO A 183 -6.30 15.59 14.17
N ILE A 184 -6.06 15.60 12.85
CA ILE A 184 -6.54 16.69 11.97
C ILE A 184 -8.07 16.78 11.99
N LEU A 185 -8.76 15.65 11.86
CA LEU A 185 -10.23 15.60 11.91
C LEU A 185 -10.79 15.94 13.29
N TYR A 186 -10.03 15.68 14.36
CA TYR A 186 -10.34 16.13 15.73
C TYR A 186 -9.93 17.59 16.01
N ARG A 187 -9.37 18.29 15.01
CA ARG A 187 -8.90 19.68 15.10
C ARG A 187 -7.87 19.90 16.20
N LEU A 188 -6.98 18.93 16.40
CA LEU A 188 -5.84 19.11 17.30
C LEU A 188 -4.87 20.18 16.78
N PRO A 189 -4.12 20.86 17.68
CA PRO A 189 -3.14 21.87 17.28
C PRO A 189 -2.02 21.32 16.38
N VAL A 190 -1.43 22.17 15.54
CA VAL A 190 -0.32 21.79 14.63
C VAL A 190 0.88 21.27 15.38
N ASP A 191 1.22 21.85 16.52
CA ASP A 191 2.38 21.42 17.30
C ASP A 191 2.23 19.97 17.76
N GLU A 192 0.99 19.54 18.04
CA GLU A 192 0.69 18.15 18.37
C GLU A 192 0.90 17.24 17.16
N LEU A 193 0.45 17.64 15.96
CA LEU A 193 0.70 16.93 14.70
C LEU A 193 2.19 16.80 14.40
N ASN A 194 2.93 17.91 14.48
CA ASN A 194 4.38 17.94 14.25
C ASN A 194 5.12 17.02 15.23
N SER A 195 4.68 16.97 16.49
CA SER A 195 5.27 16.08 17.49
C SER A 195 5.08 14.58 17.20
N LEU A 196 4.09 14.22 16.38
CA LEU A 196 3.86 12.83 15.96
C LEU A 196 4.80 12.41 14.83
N VAL A 197 5.31 13.34 14.02
CA VAL A 197 6.13 13.01 12.83
C VAL A 197 7.34 12.17 13.19
N PRO A 198 8.20 12.54 14.16
CA PRO A 198 9.34 11.69 14.52
C PRO A 198 8.93 10.30 15.00
N LEU A 199 7.85 10.18 15.78
CA LEU A 199 7.37 8.90 16.32
C LEU A 199 6.88 7.96 15.21
N VAL A 200 6.12 8.50 14.26
CA VAL A 200 5.63 7.77 13.08
C VAL A 200 6.80 7.29 12.24
N ILE A 201 7.74 8.19 11.91
CA ILE A 201 8.90 7.84 11.08
C ILE A 201 9.78 6.81 11.79
N ASP A 202 10.10 6.99 13.08
CA ASP A 202 10.94 6.04 13.81
C ASP A 202 10.29 4.65 13.89
N THR A 203 8.96 4.56 13.96
CA THR A 203 8.22 3.29 13.91
C THR A 203 8.35 2.60 12.55
N ILE A 204 8.19 3.36 11.45
CA ILE A 204 8.38 2.84 10.08
C ILE A 204 9.82 2.35 9.89
N ILE A 205 10.80 3.15 10.33
CA ILE A 205 12.23 2.85 10.21
C ILE A 205 12.61 1.63 11.05
N SER A 206 12.02 1.44 12.22
CA SER A 206 12.23 0.24 13.04
C SER A 206 11.82 -1.03 12.28
N VAL A 207 10.65 -1.03 11.64
CA VAL A 207 10.18 -2.18 10.85
C VAL A 207 11.04 -2.40 9.61
N VAL A 208 11.48 -1.33 8.93
CA VAL A 208 12.41 -1.42 7.79
C VAL A 208 13.72 -2.09 8.20
N ASN A 209 14.32 -1.68 9.33
CA ASN A 209 15.56 -2.28 9.82
C ASN A 209 15.39 -3.76 10.17
N GLU A 210 14.30 -4.14 10.87
CA GLU A 210 14.05 -5.54 11.20
C GLU A 210 13.81 -6.38 9.94
N LEU A 211 13.11 -5.86 8.92
CA LEU A 211 12.97 -6.53 7.63
C LEU A 211 14.32 -6.77 6.94
N ILE A 212 15.25 -5.79 7.02
CA ILE A 212 16.62 -5.94 6.50
C ILE A 212 17.37 -7.05 7.24
N GLU A 213 17.30 -7.08 8.57
CA GLU A 213 17.91 -8.13 9.39
C GLU A 213 17.35 -9.53 9.06
N MET A 214 16.05 -9.59 8.75
CA MET A 214 15.36 -10.81 8.29
C MET A 214 15.71 -11.22 6.86
N GLY A 215 16.45 -10.40 6.11
CA GLY A 215 16.98 -10.71 4.78
C GLY A 215 16.34 -9.98 3.61
N ALA A 216 15.55 -8.94 3.87
CA ALA A 216 15.00 -8.08 2.82
C ALA A 216 16.10 -7.48 1.94
N ARG A 217 15.89 -7.51 0.62
CA ARG A 217 16.82 -6.94 -0.36
C ARG A 217 16.24 -5.77 -1.14
N THR A 218 14.91 -5.66 -1.20
CA THR A 218 14.24 -4.55 -1.87
C THR A 218 13.03 -4.11 -1.06
N LEU A 219 13.07 -2.87 -0.59
CA LEU A 219 11.98 -2.27 0.16
C LEU A 219 11.53 -1.01 -0.56
N VAL A 220 10.23 -0.84 -0.73
CA VAL A 220 9.59 0.38 -1.23
C VAL A 220 8.86 1.03 -0.07
N ILE A 221 9.24 2.26 0.25
CA ILE A 221 8.66 3.04 1.34
C ILE A 221 8.09 4.32 0.73
N PRO A 222 6.77 4.41 0.57
CA PRO A 222 6.14 5.63 0.06
C PRO A 222 6.14 6.76 1.09
N GLY A 223 6.26 7.99 0.60
CA GLY A 223 5.91 9.17 1.37
C GLY A 223 4.41 9.47 1.32
N ASN A 224 3.99 10.46 2.10
CA ASN A 224 2.63 10.98 2.07
C ASN A 224 2.34 11.70 0.75
N PHE A 225 1.09 11.57 0.31
CA PHE A 225 0.49 12.36 -0.77
C PHE A 225 0.46 13.87 -0.42
N PRO A 226 0.20 14.76 -1.40
CA PRO A 226 -0.06 16.17 -1.11
C PRO A 226 -1.42 16.30 -0.42
N VAL A 227 -1.45 16.07 0.90
CA VAL A 227 -2.71 15.88 1.62
C VAL A 227 -3.60 17.13 1.60
N GLY A 228 -3.03 18.33 1.45
CA GLY A 228 -3.79 19.56 1.27
C GLY A 228 -4.65 19.59 0.00
N CYS A 229 -4.42 18.67 -0.95
CA CYS A 229 -5.21 18.49 -2.16
C CYS A 229 -6.34 17.46 -2.02
N LEU A 230 -6.45 16.78 -0.87
CA LEU A 230 -7.48 15.78 -0.66
C LEU A 230 -8.83 16.45 -0.41
N SER A 231 -9.86 16.01 -1.12
CA SER A 231 -11.21 16.57 -1.02
C SER A 231 -11.77 16.54 0.40
N SER A 232 -11.43 15.51 1.18
CA SER A 232 -11.80 15.40 2.60
C SER A 232 -11.24 16.54 3.45
N TYR A 233 -9.99 16.95 3.22
CA TYR A 233 -9.35 18.06 3.93
C TYR A 233 -9.76 19.42 3.41
N LEU A 234 -9.94 19.56 2.10
CA LEU A 234 -10.54 20.77 1.53
C LEU A 234 -11.92 21.03 2.16
N THR A 235 -12.71 19.98 2.38
CA THR A 235 -14.03 20.08 3.03
C THR A 235 -13.93 20.35 4.53
N ALA A 236 -13.08 19.60 5.25
CA ALA A 236 -13.05 19.65 6.72
C ALA A 236 -12.25 20.83 7.29
N CYS A 237 -11.22 21.27 6.57
CA CYS A 237 -10.26 22.28 7.00
C CYS A 237 -10.33 23.56 6.17
N GLY A 238 -10.98 23.55 5.01
CA GLY A 238 -11.10 24.73 4.16
C GLY A 238 -11.92 25.86 4.81
N SER A 239 -11.42 27.08 4.71
CA SER A 239 -12.15 28.31 5.06
C SER A 239 -11.59 29.51 4.29
N GLU A 240 -12.25 30.68 4.37
CA GLU A 240 -11.74 31.95 3.80
C GLU A 240 -10.43 32.43 4.45
N LYS A 241 -10.07 31.89 5.61
CA LYS A 241 -8.85 32.26 6.36
C LYS A 241 -7.65 31.39 5.97
N GLU A 242 -7.87 30.28 5.28
CA GLU A 242 -6.80 29.38 4.87
C GLU A 242 -6.14 29.87 3.58
N GLU A 243 -4.86 29.56 3.44
CA GLU A 243 -4.11 29.82 2.22
C GLU A 243 -4.24 28.62 1.26
N TYR A 244 -4.60 28.93 0.01
CA TYR A 244 -4.70 27.95 -1.06
C TYR A 244 -3.66 28.24 -2.14
N ASP A 245 -3.03 27.18 -2.64
CA ASP A 245 -2.20 27.28 -3.84
C ASP A 245 -3.08 27.70 -5.03
N PRO A 246 -2.80 28.82 -5.70
CA PRO A 246 -3.66 29.34 -6.77
C PRO A 246 -3.67 28.45 -8.03
N ALA A 247 -2.66 27.62 -8.22
CA ALA A 247 -2.57 26.74 -9.38
C ALA A 247 -3.29 25.40 -9.16
N THR A 248 -3.34 24.90 -7.91
CA THR A 248 -3.92 23.58 -7.62
C THR A 248 -5.16 23.62 -6.73
N GLY A 249 -5.46 24.75 -6.09
CA GLY A 249 -6.55 24.89 -5.12
C GLY A 249 -6.31 24.10 -3.81
N CYS A 250 -5.08 23.64 -3.55
CA CYS A 250 -4.76 22.85 -2.37
C CYS A 250 -4.43 23.72 -1.16
N LEU A 251 -4.75 23.24 0.04
CA LEU A 251 -4.36 23.90 1.30
C LEU A 251 -2.84 23.88 1.47
N VAL A 252 -2.23 25.07 1.48
CA VAL A 252 -0.76 25.23 1.53
C VAL A 252 -0.19 24.60 2.80
N ARG A 253 -0.73 24.97 3.97
CA ARG A 253 -0.28 24.48 5.29
C ARG A 253 -0.25 22.95 5.40
N LEU A 254 -1.28 22.27 4.89
CA LEU A 254 -1.34 20.80 4.93
C LEU A 254 -0.35 20.15 3.96
N ASN A 255 -0.11 20.78 2.81
CA ASN A 255 0.92 20.35 1.89
C ASN A 255 2.35 20.58 2.42
N GLU A 256 2.59 21.66 3.15
CA GLU A 256 3.86 21.89 3.86
C GLU A 256 4.07 20.84 4.96
N PHE A 257 3.03 20.49 5.71
CA PHE A 257 3.10 19.41 6.68
C PHE A 257 3.44 18.06 6.04
N ALA A 258 2.82 17.71 4.91
CA ALA A 258 3.15 16.48 4.18
C ALA A 258 4.60 16.48 3.67
N LYS A 259 5.10 17.63 3.18
CA LYS A 259 6.52 17.78 2.80
C LYS A 259 7.44 17.58 3.99
N TYR A 260 7.14 18.18 5.15
CA TYR A 260 7.92 17.99 6.37
C TYR A 260 8.04 16.51 6.76
N HIS A 261 6.94 15.77 6.78
CA HIS A 261 6.97 14.32 6.99
C HIS A 261 7.90 13.63 5.97
N ASN A 262 7.72 13.94 4.68
CA ASN A 262 8.48 13.31 3.59
C ASN A 262 9.97 13.62 3.66
N ASP A 263 10.36 14.82 4.08
CA ASP A 263 11.76 15.21 4.23
C ASP A 263 12.44 14.46 5.39
N VAL A 264 11.73 14.31 6.52
CA VAL A 264 12.21 13.53 7.67
C VAL A 264 12.34 12.05 7.29
N LEU A 265 11.34 11.49 6.59
CA LEU A 265 11.38 10.11 6.09
C LEU A 265 12.58 9.89 5.16
N GLN A 266 12.75 10.73 4.14
CA GLN A 266 13.86 10.62 3.19
C GLN A 266 15.22 10.72 3.88
N THR A 267 15.36 11.61 4.87
CA THR A 267 16.58 11.73 5.67
C THR A 267 16.93 10.41 6.36
N LYS A 268 15.96 9.78 7.03
CA LYS A 268 16.18 8.49 7.70
C LYS A 268 16.43 7.35 6.70
N LEU A 269 15.73 7.32 5.57
CA LEU A 269 15.96 6.33 4.52
C LEU A 269 17.36 6.46 3.90
N ASN A 270 17.89 7.68 3.76
CA ASN A 270 19.27 7.89 3.31
C ASN A 270 20.28 7.30 4.30
N GLN A 271 20.07 7.47 5.61
CA GLN A 271 20.90 6.84 6.64
C GLN A 271 20.85 5.31 6.55
N ILE A 272 19.68 4.72 6.32
CA ILE A 272 19.56 3.26 6.12
C ILE A 272 20.36 2.82 4.89
N ARG A 273 20.29 3.55 3.77
CA ARG A 273 21.07 3.22 2.56
C ARG A 273 22.58 3.24 2.80
N GLU A 274 23.06 4.19 3.60
CA GLU A 274 24.48 4.26 3.99
C GLU A 274 24.89 3.07 4.86
N LEU A 275 24.04 2.67 5.81
CA LEU A 275 24.29 1.53 6.69
C LEU A 275 24.15 0.16 5.99
N HIS A 276 23.30 0.09 4.95
CA HIS A 276 22.97 -1.14 4.25
C HIS A 276 23.14 -1.00 2.73
N PRO A 277 24.37 -0.81 2.21
CA PRO A 277 24.62 -0.54 0.79
C PRO A 277 24.22 -1.68 -0.16
N ASN A 278 24.02 -2.89 0.37
CA ASN A 278 23.61 -4.07 -0.39
C ASN A 278 22.08 -4.25 -0.43
N VAL A 279 21.31 -3.34 0.19
CA VAL A 279 19.85 -3.37 0.21
C VAL A 279 19.32 -2.22 -0.64
N ASN A 280 18.41 -2.54 -1.56
CA ASN A 280 17.73 -1.54 -2.37
C ASN A 280 16.56 -0.93 -1.61
N VAL A 281 16.82 0.15 -0.87
CA VAL A 281 15.78 0.92 -0.16
C VAL A 281 15.28 2.03 -1.07
N ILE A 282 14.04 1.93 -1.54
CA ILE A 282 13.42 2.85 -2.51
C ILE A 282 12.44 3.77 -1.80
N TYR A 283 12.60 5.08 -1.96
CA TYR A 283 11.58 6.04 -1.57
C TYR A 283 10.60 6.21 -2.74
N ALA A 284 9.32 5.94 -2.52
CA ALA A 284 8.28 6.19 -3.52
C ALA A 284 7.67 7.59 -3.29
N ASP A 285 8.00 8.51 -4.19
CA ASP A 285 7.59 9.91 -4.13
C ASP A 285 6.14 10.10 -4.60
N TYR A 286 5.20 9.63 -3.77
CA TYR A 286 3.76 9.79 -4.00
C TYR A 286 3.35 11.26 -4.06
N TYR A 287 4.02 12.11 -3.29
CA TYR A 287 3.76 13.55 -3.27
C TYR A 287 3.89 14.15 -4.67
N ASN A 288 5.07 14.04 -5.28
CA ASN A 288 5.33 14.66 -6.57
C ASN A 288 4.66 13.91 -7.72
N ALA A 289 4.46 12.59 -7.59
CA ALA A 289 3.67 11.84 -8.57
C ALA A 289 2.22 12.37 -8.64
N ALA A 290 1.56 12.56 -7.50
CA ALA A 290 0.20 13.10 -7.47
C ALA A 290 0.13 14.59 -7.83
N MET A 291 1.11 15.40 -7.42
CA MET A 291 1.15 16.83 -7.79
C MET A 291 1.21 17.07 -9.30
N LYS A 292 1.74 16.14 -10.10
CA LYS A 292 1.67 16.23 -11.57
C LYS A 292 0.24 16.19 -12.07
N ILE A 293 -0.64 15.41 -11.43
CA ILE A 293 -2.06 15.32 -11.75
C ILE A 293 -2.75 16.64 -11.38
N TYR A 294 -2.57 17.12 -10.14
CA TYR A 294 -3.22 18.36 -9.68
C TYR A 294 -2.82 19.60 -10.48
N ARG A 295 -1.58 19.66 -11.00
CA ARG A 295 -1.09 20.78 -11.81
C ARG A 295 -1.49 20.69 -13.28
N SER A 296 -1.89 19.52 -13.77
CA SER A 296 -2.16 19.30 -15.19
C SER A 296 -3.20 18.20 -15.40
N PRO A 297 -4.43 18.33 -14.84
CA PRO A 297 -5.43 17.27 -14.88
C PRO A 297 -5.73 16.80 -16.30
N ASP A 298 -5.81 17.74 -17.27
CA ASP A 298 -6.07 17.46 -18.69
C ASP A 298 -5.08 16.48 -19.35
N LYS A 299 -3.88 16.29 -18.77
CA LYS A 299 -2.89 15.32 -19.26
C LYS A 299 -3.11 13.90 -18.75
N PHE A 300 -3.93 13.73 -17.73
CA PHE A 300 -4.14 12.48 -17.01
C PHE A 300 -5.61 11.99 -17.07
N GLY A 301 -6.48 12.75 -17.71
CA GLY A 301 -7.89 12.42 -17.89
C GLY A 301 -8.73 13.70 -18.05
N THR A 302 -10.01 13.51 -18.36
CA THR A 302 -11.01 14.57 -18.48
C THR A 302 -12.19 14.25 -17.60
#